data_AF-A0A3L7P041-F1
#
_entry.id   AF-A0A3L7P041-F1
#
_cell.length_a   1.000
_cell.length_b   1.000
_cell.length_c   1.000
_cell.angle_alpha   90.00
_cell.angle_beta   90.00
_cell.angle_gamma   90.00
#
_symmetry.space_group_name_H-M   'P 1'
#
loop_
_entity.id
_entity.type
_entity.pdbx_description
1 polymer ?
#
loop_
_entity_poly.entity_id
_entity_poly.type
_entity_poly.pdbx_seq_one_letter_code
_entity_poly.pdbx_strand_id
1 'polypeptide(L)'
;MLFSSFHLLFFFPADTGVLPAAFRPLASRGTAPLIITCFLAGLVFSGSSNELRADEVSEHVQQLVTEADQILLQPAAEQDLIRLVQIDLALSEEIDETSLAASRRVLRTLAMSENLTAMDHVHSVFENEPERRSEVAWALSESTSARPDDLQDWRYMVRSLNVVRGTDAASVMRALQRFRPRANKAQWVRQVILVGLTLDADQQAAATDLLKHWAGVPNGKAQWTLAEYQAWFAKEYPDQPAAQWPVDAANRKWNLATLEHEVKNFHAAPDLIEAGRAVYEKAGCQKCHRRGKLGEAFGPDLTSLGWRRQKSEILQAILFPSHELNEEYPSVTVELKDGRTLSGILSSGSQDRMSIVSPMSVRVEFDRADIVQIVNQKISNMPEGTLEPLTLDEIRALFAFLISIDGVPRPHGDELE
;
A
#
# COMPACT_ATOMS: atom_id res chain seq x y z
N MET A 1 29.21 -34.21 -25.54
CA MET A 1 28.62 -35.32 -24.75
C MET A 1 27.41 -34.72 -24.02
N LEU A 2 26.21 -34.64 -24.63
CA LEU A 2 25.14 -35.67 -24.70
C LEU A 2 24.71 -36.13 -23.28
N PHE A 3 23.48 -36.02 -22.75
CA PHE A 3 22.07 -36.04 -23.26
C PHE A 3 21.13 -35.22 -22.31
N SER A 4 20.16 -34.44 -22.82
CA SER A 4 18.66 -34.65 -22.88
C SER A 4 17.91 -34.47 -21.55
N SER A 5 17.04 -33.46 -21.32
CA SER A 5 15.74 -33.08 -21.93
C SER A 5 14.61 -34.08 -21.70
N PHE A 6 13.61 -33.71 -20.88
CA PHE A 6 12.24 -34.24 -20.88
C PHE A 6 11.23 -33.10 -20.67
N HIS A 7 10.37 -32.92 -21.67
CA HIS A 7 9.12 -32.14 -21.64
C HIS A 7 7.97 -33.11 -21.37
N LEU A 8 6.96 -32.69 -20.61
CA LEU A 8 5.66 -33.37 -20.55
C LEU A 8 4.55 -32.40 -20.94
N LEU A 9 4.02 -32.63 -22.13
CA LEU A 9 2.77 -32.10 -22.67
C LEU A 9 1.62 -32.96 -22.12
N PHE A 10 0.54 -32.34 -21.64
CA PHE A 10 -0.75 -33.01 -21.50
C PHE A 10 -1.72 -32.54 -22.59
N PHE A 11 -2.17 -33.53 -23.36
CA PHE A 11 -3.15 -33.45 -24.44
C PHE A 11 -4.57 -33.46 -23.87
N PHE A 12 -5.44 -32.61 -24.44
CA PHE A 12 -6.90 -32.74 -24.39
C PHE A 12 -7.38 -33.97 -25.19
N PRO A 13 -8.54 -34.55 -24.84
CA PRO A 13 -9.44 -35.12 -25.82
C PRO A 13 -10.75 -34.34 -25.90
N ALA A 14 -11.22 -34.15 -27.14
CA ALA A 14 -12.53 -33.64 -27.50
C ALA A 14 -13.50 -34.79 -27.82
N ASP A 15 -14.79 -34.45 -27.76
CA ASP A 15 -15.99 -35.10 -28.32
C ASP A 15 -16.49 -36.44 -27.76
N THR A 16 -17.68 -36.39 -27.15
CA THR A 16 -18.90 -36.99 -27.74
C THR A 16 -20.13 -36.31 -27.15
N GLY A 17 -21.02 -35.80 -28.00
CA GLY A 17 -22.28 -35.19 -27.60
C GLY A 17 -23.33 -36.17 -27.07
N VAL A 18 -24.38 -35.62 -26.47
CA VAL A 18 -25.80 -36.00 -26.57
C VAL A 18 -26.59 -35.14 -25.56
N LEU A 19 -27.53 -34.34 -26.07
CA LEU A 19 -28.62 -33.71 -25.31
C LEU A 19 -29.67 -34.76 -24.93
N PRO A 20 -30.39 -34.60 -23.81
CA PRO A 20 -31.83 -34.30 -23.91
C PRO A 20 -32.29 -33.26 -22.87
N ALA A 21 -33.01 -32.21 -23.25
CA ALA A 21 -34.46 -32.15 -23.44
C ALA A 21 -35.31 -32.20 -22.14
N ALA A 22 -35.82 -31.01 -21.78
CA ALA A 22 -37.16 -30.68 -21.32
C ALA A 22 -37.84 -31.53 -20.23
N PHE A 23 -38.08 -30.93 -19.06
CA PHE A 23 -39.27 -31.25 -18.23
C PHE A 23 -39.79 -30.02 -17.46
N ARG A 24 -40.96 -29.54 -17.87
CA ARG A 24 -42.01 -28.84 -17.11
C ARG A 24 -43.31 -29.07 -17.89
N PRO A 25 -44.52 -28.95 -17.32
CA PRO A 25 -44.93 -28.96 -15.90
C PRO A 25 -46.10 -29.95 -15.65
N LEU A 26 -46.48 -30.19 -14.39
CA LEU A 26 -47.86 -30.60 -14.09
C LEU A 26 -48.44 -29.72 -12.98
N ALA A 27 -49.56 -29.11 -13.32
CA ALA A 27 -50.43 -28.35 -12.44
C ALA A 27 -51.39 -29.30 -11.72
N SER A 28 -51.71 -29.02 -10.46
CA SER A 28 -53.07 -29.16 -9.95
C SER A 28 -53.31 -28.29 -8.70
N ARG A 29 -54.27 -27.36 -8.86
CA ARG A 29 -55.39 -27.01 -7.95
C ARG A 29 -55.05 -27.04 -6.44
N GLY A 30 -55.04 -25.93 -5.69
CA GLY A 30 -55.94 -24.78 -5.72
C GLY A 30 -56.89 -24.87 -4.52
N THR A 31 -56.64 -24.09 -3.45
CA THR A 31 -57.62 -23.56 -2.49
C THR A 31 -56.95 -22.52 -1.58
N ALA A 32 -57.38 -21.27 -1.69
CA ALA A 32 -57.36 -20.22 -0.65
C ALA A 32 -58.84 -19.83 -0.42
N PRO A 33 -59.25 -19.06 0.61
CA PRO A 33 -58.44 -18.25 1.54
C PRO A 33 -58.88 -18.34 3.02
N LEU A 34 -58.10 -17.75 3.93
CA LEU A 34 -58.64 -17.25 5.19
C LEU A 34 -58.06 -15.87 5.50
N ILE A 35 -58.99 -14.92 5.47
CA ILE A 35 -58.85 -13.52 5.82
C ILE A 35 -58.81 -13.46 7.34
N ILE A 36 -57.74 -12.89 7.92
CA ILE A 36 -57.78 -12.35 9.28
C ILE A 36 -57.38 -10.88 9.18
N THR A 37 -58.41 -10.05 9.19
CA THR A 37 -58.37 -8.61 9.41
C THR A 37 -58.15 -8.37 10.91
N CYS A 38 -57.07 -7.68 11.29
CA CYS A 38 -56.97 -6.99 12.57
C CYS A 38 -56.69 -5.51 12.31
N PHE A 39 -57.73 -4.70 12.49
CA PHE A 39 -57.64 -3.26 12.67
C PHE A 39 -57.55 -3.01 14.18
N LEU A 40 -56.57 -2.24 14.65
CA LEU A 40 -56.79 -1.07 15.53
C LEU A 40 -55.50 -0.42 16.04
N ALA A 41 -55.57 0.91 16.00
CA ALA A 41 -54.97 1.91 16.89
C ALA A 41 -53.47 2.19 16.76
N GLY A 42 -53.20 3.41 16.26
CA GLY A 42 -51.88 4.01 16.25
C GLY A 42 -51.41 4.43 17.64
N LEU A 43 -50.09 4.45 17.76
CA LEU A 43 -49.36 5.26 18.71
C LEU A 43 -48.11 5.75 17.99
N VAL A 44 -48.15 7.04 17.65
CA VAL A 44 -46.98 7.83 17.25
C VAL A 44 -46.09 7.90 18.49
N PHE A 45 -44.95 7.20 18.46
CA PHE A 45 -43.83 7.51 19.33
C PHE A 45 -42.69 8.01 18.44
N SER A 46 -42.50 9.33 18.51
CA SER A 46 -41.25 9.96 18.10
C SER A 46 -40.15 9.57 19.11
N GLY A 47 -39.24 8.69 18.71
CA GLY A 47 -37.87 8.64 19.23
C GLY A 47 -36.96 8.91 18.05
N SER A 48 -36.51 10.15 17.85
CA SER A 48 -35.29 10.70 18.46
C SER A 48 -34.08 9.81 18.23
N SER A 49 -33.22 10.28 17.31
CA SER A 49 -31.77 10.05 17.28
C SER A 49 -31.31 8.60 17.36
N ASN A 50 -31.12 8.00 16.18
CA ASN A 50 -30.12 6.97 15.96
C ASN A 50 -28.74 7.61 16.20
N GLU A 51 -28.35 7.75 17.46
CA GLU A 51 -26.97 8.03 17.84
C GLU A 51 -26.14 6.81 17.47
N LEU A 52 -25.20 7.04 16.55
CA LEU A 52 -24.12 6.15 16.17
C LEU A 52 -23.44 5.59 17.43
N ARG A 53 -23.54 4.28 17.69
CA ARG A 53 -22.60 3.58 18.58
C ARG A 53 -21.27 3.45 17.84
N ALA A 54 -20.49 4.53 17.87
CA ALA A 54 -19.05 4.41 17.82
C ALA A 54 -18.58 3.96 19.22
N ASP A 55 -17.52 3.14 19.26
CA ASP A 55 -16.68 2.91 20.45
C ASP A 55 -17.11 1.83 21.47
N GLU A 56 -17.48 0.62 21.03
CA GLU A 56 -17.38 -0.55 21.91
C GLU A 56 -16.51 -1.62 21.25
N VAL A 57 -15.30 -1.82 21.79
CA VAL A 57 -14.39 -2.89 21.36
C VAL A 57 -15.12 -4.21 21.51
N SER A 58 -15.08 -5.04 20.47
CA SER A 58 -15.73 -6.36 20.47
C SER A 58 -15.28 -7.18 21.69
N GLU A 59 -16.22 -7.85 22.35
CA GLU A 59 -15.92 -8.75 23.48
C GLU A 59 -14.87 -9.80 23.07
N HIS A 60 -14.91 -10.23 21.81
CA HIS A 60 -13.93 -11.15 21.24
C HIS A 60 -12.52 -10.56 21.23
N VAL A 61 -12.34 -9.33 20.74
CA VAL A 61 -11.05 -8.62 20.76
C VAL A 61 -10.55 -8.49 22.19
N GLN A 62 -11.39 -8.11 23.14
CA GLN A 62 -11.00 -7.98 24.54
C GLN A 62 -10.51 -9.30 25.15
N GLN A 63 -11.14 -10.43 24.80
CA GLN A 63 -10.69 -11.76 25.22
C GLN A 63 -9.31 -12.11 24.63
N LEU A 64 -9.12 -11.87 23.33
CA LEU A 64 -7.84 -12.10 22.65
C LEU A 64 -6.71 -11.26 23.24
N VAL A 65 -6.95 -9.97 23.51
CA VAL A 65 -5.99 -9.08 24.18
C VAL A 65 -5.62 -9.61 25.55
N THR A 66 -6.62 -10.03 26.33
CA THR A 66 -6.39 -10.57 27.68
C THR A 66 -5.53 -11.83 27.65
N GLU A 67 -5.82 -12.74 26.72
CA GLU A 67 -5.06 -13.98 26.55
C GLU A 67 -3.62 -13.70 26.10
N ALA A 68 -3.42 -12.82 25.11
CA ALA A 68 -2.10 -12.40 24.68
C ALA A 68 -1.31 -11.82 25.86
N ASP A 69 -1.90 -10.87 26.60
CA ASP A 69 -1.22 -10.26 27.73
C ASP A 69 -0.84 -11.30 28.80
N GLN A 70 -1.66 -12.32 29.06
CA GLN A 70 -1.32 -13.43 29.96
C GLN A 70 -0.11 -14.25 29.49
N ILE A 71 -0.08 -14.61 28.20
CA ILE A 71 1.06 -15.33 27.60
C ILE A 71 2.35 -14.50 27.71
N LEU A 72 2.23 -13.19 27.48
CA LEU A 72 3.36 -12.25 27.48
C LEU A 72 3.96 -11.98 28.88
N LEU A 73 3.31 -12.41 29.96
CA LEU A 73 3.85 -12.26 31.33
C LEU A 73 5.06 -13.16 31.63
N GLN A 74 5.30 -14.18 30.81
CA GLN A 74 6.38 -15.16 31.01
C GLN A 74 7.16 -15.38 29.70
N PRO A 75 8.39 -15.93 29.77
CA PRO A 75 9.09 -16.36 28.56
C PRO A 75 8.24 -17.39 27.79
N ALA A 76 7.85 -17.05 26.56
CA ALA A 76 6.96 -17.86 25.75
C ALA A 76 7.64 -19.18 25.30
N ALA A 77 7.00 -20.31 25.59
CA ALA A 77 7.36 -21.60 25.02
C ALA A 77 6.91 -21.71 23.54
N GLU A 78 7.34 -22.74 22.83
CA GLU A 78 6.98 -22.92 21.40
C GLU A 78 5.46 -22.94 21.16
N GLN A 79 4.69 -23.58 22.05
CA GLN A 79 3.22 -23.61 21.97
C GLN A 79 2.60 -22.23 22.19
N ASP A 80 3.20 -21.42 23.05
CA ASP A 80 2.76 -20.05 23.29
C ASP A 80 3.00 -19.18 22.05
N LEU A 81 4.12 -19.37 21.34
CA LEU A 81 4.41 -18.66 20.10
C LEU A 81 3.40 -19.02 19.00
N ILE A 82 3.04 -20.30 18.86
CA ILE A 82 1.98 -20.73 17.93
C ILE A 82 0.65 -20.07 18.31
N ARG A 83 0.32 -20.02 19.60
CA ARG A 83 -0.92 -19.38 20.06
C ARG A 83 -0.91 -17.88 19.81
N LEU A 84 0.21 -17.22 20.03
CA LEU A 84 0.39 -15.79 19.73
C LEU A 84 0.21 -15.49 18.23
N VAL A 85 0.69 -16.35 17.33
CA VAL A 85 0.42 -16.23 15.89
C VAL A 85 -1.08 -16.32 15.60
N GLN A 86 -1.79 -17.26 16.21
CA GLN A 86 -3.25 -17.38 16.04
C GLN A 86 -4.00 -16.17 16.57
N ILE A 87 -3.59 -15.64 17.73
CA ILE A 87 -4.19 -14.43 18.30
C ILE A 87 -3.95 -13.24 17.38
N ASP A 88 -2.74 -13.08 16.85
CA ASP A 88 -2.42 -11.98 15.94
C ASP A 88 -3.24 -12.03 14.64
N LEU A 89 -3.44 -13.23 14.08
CA LEU A 89 -4.31 -13.43 12.92
C LEU A 89 -5.77 -13.05 13.23
N ALA A 90 -6.31 -13.47 14.38
CA ALA A 90 -7.67 -13.11 14.78
C ALA A 90 -7.83 -11.60 15.04
N LEU A 91 -6.84 -10.96 15.68
CA LEU A 91 -6.83 -9.51 15.89
C LEU A 91 -6.79 -8.72 14.56
N SER A 92 -6.27 -9.31 13.48
CA SER A 92 -6.20 -8.66 12.16
C SER A 92 -7.56 -8.55 11.46
N GLU A 93 -8.58 -9.29 11.93
CA GLU A 93 -9.92 -9.27 11.35
C GLU A 93 -10.68 -7.99 11.71
N GLU A 94 -10.44 -7.45 12.90
CA GLU A 94 -11.04 -6.22 13.41
C GLU A 94 -9.95 -5.22 13.76
N ILE A 95 -9.57 -4.37 12.81
CA ILE A 95 -8.49 -3.38 13.00
C ILE A 95 -9.06 -2.11 13.65
N ASP A 96 -8.76 -1.93 14.93
CA ASP A 96 -9.00 -0.73 15.71
C ASP A 96 -7.76 -0.39 16.57
N GLU A 97 -7.81 0.70 17.35
CA GLU A 97 -6.69 1.11 18.18
C GLU A 97 -6.28 0.05 19.22
N THR A 98 -7.26 -0.68 19.78
CA THR A 98 -7.02 -1.70 20.81
C THR A 98 -6.39 -2.95 20.22
N SER A 99 -6.93 -3.45 19.09
CA SER A 99 -6.39 -4.62 18.41
C SER A 99 -5.01 -4.35 17.82
N LEU A 100 -4.75 -3.16 17.28
CA LEU A 100 -3.43 -2.73 16.82
C LEU A 100 -2.42 -2.66 17.97
N ALA A 101 -2.80 -2.09 19.12
CA ALA A 101 -1.93 -2.02 20.28
C ALA A 101 -1.55 -3.41 20.82
N ALA A 102 -2.50 -4.35 20.83
CA ALA A 102 -2.24 -5.74 21.22
C ALA A 102 -1.37 -6.47 20.19
N SER A 103 -1.75 -6.41 18.92
CA SER A 103 -1.00 -6.99 17.80
C SER A 103 0.46 -6.51 17.79
N ARG A 104 0.69 -5.21 18.03
CA ARG A 104 2.03 -4.65 18.16
C ARG A 104 2.87 -5.34 19.25
N ARG A 105 2.28 -5.60 20.43
CA ARG A 105 2.98 -6.33 21.51
C ARG A 105 3.27 -7.78 21.12
N VAL A 106 2.31 -8.44 20.48
CA VAL A 106 2.44 -9.81 19.99
C VAL A 106 3.56 -9.92 18.94
N LEU A 107 3.52 -9.11 17.89
CA LEU A 107 4.53 -9.08 16.81
C LEU A 107 5.94 -8.83 17.35
N ARG A 108 6.09 -7.94 18.33
CA ARG A 108 7.38 -7.73 19.00
C ARG A 108 7.86 -9.01 19.69
N THR A 109 7.01 -9.69 20.45
CA THR A 109 7.41 -10.93 21.13
C THR A 109 7.78 -12.02 20.13
N LEU A 110 7.00 -12.17 19.05
CA LEU A 110 7.30 -13.11 17.97
C LEU A 110 8.67 -12.81 17.34
N ALA A 111 8.96 -11.56 16.97
CA ALA A 111 10.25 -11.15 16.43
C ALA A 111 11.41 -11.39 17.44
N MET A 112 11.12 -11.27 18.73
CA MET A 112 12.05 -11.49 19.84
C MET A 112 12.17 -12.97 20.26
N SER A 113 11.55 -13.94 19.57
CA SER A 113 11.49 -15.33 20.07
C SER A 113 12.57 -16.31 19.57
N GLU A 114 13.42 -15.92 18.61
CA GLU A 114 14.39 -16.80 17.90
C GLU A 114 13.76 -17.98 17.14
N ASN A 115 12.44 -18.10 17.17
CA ASN A 115 11.70 -19.13 16.45
C ASN A 115 11.49 -18.72 14.99
N LEU A 116 11.90 -19.59 14.06
CA LEU A 116 11.81 -19.33 12.62
C LEU A 116 10.36 -19.14 12.16
N THR A 117 9.44 -19.99 12.61
CA THR A 117 8.01 -19.89 12.27
C THR A 117 7.40 -18.59 12.78
N ALA A 118 7.75 -18.16 13.99
CA ALA A 118 7.31 -16.88 14.54
C ALA A 118 7.85 -15.70 13.71
N MET A 119 9.11 -15.76 13.27
CA MET A 119 9.69 -14.72 12.42
C MET A 119 9.08 -14.72 11.01
N ASP A 120 8.80 -15.89 10.43
CA ASP A 120 8.12 -16.03 9.15
C ASP A 120 6.71 -15.41 9.20
N HIS A 121 6.00 -15.55 10.31
CA HIS A 121 4.73 -14.83 10.54
C HIS A 121 4.93 -13.32 10.54
N VAL A 122 5.89 -12.80 11.30
CA VAL A 122 6.20 -11.35 11.34
C VAL A 122 6.50 -10.81 9.93
N HIS A 123 7.30 -11.54 9.14
CA HIS A 123 7.59 -11.20 7.75
C HIS A 123 6.34 -11.25 6.86
N SER A 124 5.50 -12.26 7.02
CA SER A 124 4.24 -12.40 6.28
C SER A 124 3.32 -11.21 6.51
N VAL A 125 3.18 -10.75 7.76
CA VAL A 125 2.37 -9.58 8.09
C VAL A 125 2.90 -8.33 7.36
N PHE A 126 4.23 -8.12 7.31
CA PHE A 126 4.77 -6.98 6.57
C PHE A 126 4.41 -6.99 5.08
N GLU A 127 4.50 -8.15 4.44
CA GLU A 127 4.27 -8.28 3.01
C GLU A 127 2.79 -8.15 2.66
N ASN A 128 1.94 -8.80 3.45
CA ASN A 128 0.54 -9.00 3.13
C ASN A 128 -0.39 -7.99 3.79
N GLU A 129 0.06 -7.25 4.81
CA GLU A 129 -0.78 -6.35 5.60
C GLU A 129 -0.22 -4.92 5.64
N PRO A 130 -0.45 -4.11 4.58
CA PRO A 130 0.14 -2.78 4.48
C PRO A 130 -0.12 -1.90 5.69
N GLU A 131 -1.36 -1.87 6.21
CA GLU A 131 -1.74 -1.06 7.37
C GLU A 131 -0.99 -1.42 8.65
N ARG A 132 -0.41 -2.62 8.75
CA ARG A 132 0.33 -3.11 9.94
C ARG A 132 1.85 -3.09 9.77
N ARG A 133 2.35 -2.54 8.67
CA ARG A 133 3.80 -2.49 8.38
C ARG A 133 4.59 -1.68 9.39
N SER A 134 3.97 -0.67 10.01
CA SER A 134 4.65 0.17 11.00
C SER A 134 4.96 -0.63 12.27
N GLU A 135 4.01 -1.42 12.74
CA GLU A 135 4.09 -2.30 13.91
C GLU A 135 5.16 -3.38 13.69
N VAL A 136 5.13 -4.02 12.51
CA VAL A 136 6.14 -5.01 12.14
C VAL A 136 7.53 -4.38 12.06
N ALA A 137 7.66 -3.24 11.38
CA ALA A 137 8.95 -2.58 11.25
C ALA A 137 9.56 -2.19 12.60
N TRP A 138 8.72 -1.71 13.52
CA TRP A 138 9.14 -1.46 14.89
C TRP A 138 9.57 -2.75 15.60
N ALA A 139 8.78 -3.81 15.55
CA ALA A 139 9.12 -5.12 16.14
C ALA A 139 10.47 -5.67 15.63
N LEU A 140 10.72 -5.57 14.32
CA LEU A 140 12.00 -5.96 13.71
C LEU A 140 13.15 -5.06 14.18
N SER A 141 12.91 -3.76 14.38
CA SER A 141 13.93 -2.84 14.91
C SER A 141 14.32 -3.16 16.36
N GLU A 142 13.36 -3.61 17.17
CA GLU A 142 13.57 -4.06 18.55
C GLU A 142 14.40 -5.36 18.58
N SER A 143 14.02 -6.34 17.75
CA SER A 143 14.75 -7.60 17.61
C SER A 143 16.18 -7.40 17.12
N THR A 144 16.36 -6.58 16.09
CA THR A 144 17.68 -6.18 15.58
C THR A 144 18.52 -5.51 16.66
N SER A 145 17.91 -4.70 17.54
CA SER A 145 18.61 -4.02 18.63
C SER A 145 19.07 -5.00 19.73
N ALA A 146 18.29 -6.05 19.98
CA ALA A 146 18.63 -7.11 20.93
C ALA A 146 19.66 -8.12 20.37
N ARG A 147 19.67 -8.35 19.06
CA ARG A 147 20.52 -9.37 18.40
C ARG A 147 21.44 -8.76 17.32
N PRO A 148 22.73 -8.52 17.63
CA PRO A 148 23.63 -7.88 16.69
C PRO A 148 24.07 -8.74 15.49
N ASP A 149 23.93 -10.07 15.57
CA ASP A 149 24.43 -10.99 14.54
C ASP A 149 23.39 -11.36 13.46
N ASP A 150 22.11 -11.03 13.68
CA ASP A 150 21.05 -11.26 12.69
C ASP A 150 20.97 -10.08 11.71
N LEU A 151 21.39 -10.31 10.46
CA LEU A 151 21.54 -9.25 9.45
C LEU A 151 20.52 -9.36 8.30
N GLN A 152 19.43 -10.10 8.46
CA GLN A 152 18.53 -10.42 7.33
C GLN A 152 17.41 -9.38 7.11
N ASP A 153 16.97 -8.69 8.18
CA ASP A 153 15.70 -7.94 8.15
C ASP A 153 15.81 -6.49 7.66
N TRP A 154 17.01 -6.05 7.28
CA TRP A 154 17.23 -4.69 6.77
C TRP A 154 16.29 -4.34 5.60
N ARG A 155 15.87 -5.31 4.78
CA ARG A 155 15.01 -5.07 3.62
C ARG A 155 13.64 -4.57 4.06
N TYR A 156 13.07 -5.14 5.11
CA TYR A 156 11.78 -4.72 5.67
C TYR A 156 11.92 -3.32 6.28
N MET A 157 12.95 -3.08 7.07
CA MET A 157 13.20 -1.78 7.70
C MET A 157 13.49 -0.66 6.69
N VAL A 158 14.23 -0.91 5.60
CA VAL A 158 14.43 0.11 4.56
C VAL A 158 13.12 0.40 3.82
N ARG A 159 12.32 -0.63 3.51
CA ARG A 159 11.01 -0.45 2.86
C ARG A 159 10.00 0.25 3.77
N SER A 160 10.12 0.07 5.08
CA SER A 160 9.20 0.67 6.04
C SER A 160 9.41 2.17 6.22
N LEU A 161 10.56 2.74 5.81
CA LEU A 161 10.82 4.19 5.84
C LEU A 161 9.74 5.01 5.12
N ASN A 162 8.96 4.42 4.20
CA ASN A 162 7.83 5.12 3.58
C ASN A 162 6.64 5.29 4.52
N VAL A 163 6.48 4.42 5.51
CA VAL A 163 5.27 4.30 6.34
C VAL A 163 5.48 4.56 7.83
N VAL A 164 6.68 4.31 8.36
CA VAL A 164 6.98 4.55 9.78
C VAL A 164 7.01 6.05 10.10
N ARG A 165 6.56 6.41 11.30
CA ARG A 165 6.47 7.80 11.79
C ARG A 165 6.93 7.90 13.25
N GLY A 166 7.22 9.11 13.71
CA GLY A 166 7.53 9.40 15.12
C GLY A 166 8.64 8.52 15.71
N THR A 167 8.42 8.04 16.94
CA THR A 167 9.40 7.22 17.67
C THR A 167 9.78 5.93 16.93
N ASP A 168 8.83 5.34 16.19
CA ASP A 168 9.05 4.09 15.46
C ASP A 168 10.02 4.28 14.31
N ALA A 169 9.87 5.39 13.57
CA ALA A 169 10.83 5.78 12.55
C ALA A 169 12.23 5.97 13.14
N ALA A 170 12.34 6.62 14.30
CA ALA A 170 13.63 6.78 14.98
C ALA A 170 14.24 5.42 15.39
N SER A 171 13.45 4.49 15.93
CA SER A 171 13.92 3.15 16.28
C SER A 171 14.39 2.35 15.06
N VAL A 172 13.62 2.37 13.97
CA VAL A 172 13.99 1.73 12.70
C VAL A 172 15.29 2.32 12.15
N MET A 173 15.44 3.65 12.16
CA MET A 173 16.67 4.29 11.69
C MET A 173 17.89 3.94 12.53
N ARG A 174 17.76 3.83 13.86
CA ARG A 174 18.86 3.37 14.74
C ARG A 174 19.22 1.92 14.45
N ALA A 175 18.24 1.04 14.29
CA ALA A 175 18.48 -0.36 13.93
C ALA A 175 19.17 -0.48 12.57
N LEU A 176 18.79 0.33 11.57
CA LEU A 176 19.39 0.34 10.24
C LEU A 176 20.89 0.68 10.23
N GLN A 177 21.41 1.36 11.25
CA GLN A 177 22.84 1.67 11.38
C GLN A 177 23.70 0.42 11.63
N ARG A 178 23.10 -0.70 12.09
CA ARG A 178 23.82 -1.96 12.31
C ARG A 178 24.14 -2.71 11.01
N PHE A 179 23.41 -2.45 9.94
CA PHE A 179 23.61 -3.11 8.67
C PHE A 179 24.62 -2.37 7.80
N ARG A 180 25.09 -3.03 6.74
CA ARG A 180 25.93 -2.37 5.73
C ARG A 180 25.23 -1.14 5.14
N PRO A 181 25.97 -0.04 4.89
CA PRO A 181 25.45 1.16 4.24
C PRO A 181 24.61 0.87 2.99
N ARG A 182 23.49 1.57 2.87
CA ARG A 182 22.54 1.43 1.75
C ARG A 182 22.41 2.70 0.89
N ALA A 183 23.44 3.55 0.85
CA ALA A 183 23.45 4.72 -0.04
C ALA A 183 23.56 4.40 -1.55
N ASN A 184 23.48 3.13 -1.95
CA ASN A 184 23.52 2.73 -3.35
C ASN A 184 22.23 3.07 -4.14
N LYS A 185 21.16 3.50 -3.44
CA LYS A 185 19.95 4.03 -4.08
C LYS A 185 19.59 5.39 -3.52
N ALA A 186 19.51 6.39 -4.40
CA ALA A 186 19.16 7.77 -4.03
C ALA A 186 17.82 7.85 -3.29
N GLN A 187 16.82 7.08 -3.73
CA GLN A 187 15.48 7.05 -3.10
C GLN A 187 15.52 6.70 -1.60
N TRP A 188 16.39 5.80 -1.17
CA TRP A 188 16.47 5.42 0.24
C TRP A 188 17.09 6.53 1.09
N VAL A 189 18.15 7.16 0.57
CA VAL A 189 18.77 8.33 1.21
C VAL A 189 17.75 9.48 1.31
N ARG A 190 17.02 9.74 0.22
CA ARG A 190 15.93 10.72 0.19
C ARG A 190 14.89 10.44 1.27
N GLN A 191 14.47 9.18 1.40
CA GLN A 191 13.44 8.82 2.36
C GLN A 191 13.87 9.04 3.80
N VAL A 192 15.12 8.74 4.15
CA VAL A 192 15.65 9.04 5.50
C VAL A 192 15.62 10.54 5.78
N ILE A 193 15.97 11.37 4.80
CA ILE A 193 15.89 12.83 4.93
C ILE A 193 14.43 13.25 5.17
N LEU A 194 13.49 12.77 4.35
CA LEU A 194 12.07 13.11 4.45
C LEU A 194 11.50 12.72 5.82
N VAL A 195 11.64 11.46 6.22
CA VAL A 195 11.13 11.00 7.52
C VAL A 195 11.81 11.74 8.66
N GLY A 196 13.12 11.98 8.57
CA GLY A 196 13.87 12.79 9.54
C GLY A 196 13.27 14.18 9.74
N LEU A 197 12.81 14.84 8.68
CA LEU A 197 12.19 16.17 8.77
C LEU A 197 10.83 16.16 9.48
N THR A 198 10.19 15.00 9.63
CA THR A 198 8.94 14.85 10.40
C THR A 198 9.16 14.53 11.87
N LEU A 199 10.40 14.25 12.27
CA LEU A 199 10.74 13.91 13.65
C LEU A 199 10.94 15.15 14.52
N ASP A 200 10.61 15.00 15.80
CA ASP A 200 10.96 15.97 16.84
C ASP A 200 12.47 16.18 16.91
N ALA A 201 12.89 17.37 17.36
CA ALA A 201 14.29 17.79 17.30
C ALA A 201 15.26 16.84 18.05
N ASP A 202 14.81 16.22 19.13
CA ASP A 202 15.56 15.21 19.90
C ASP A 202 15.69 13.86 19.17
N GLN A 203 14.80 13.58 18.23
CA GLN A 203 14.76 12.33 17.46
C GLN A 203 15.46 12.44 16.09
N GLN A 204 15.63 13.65 15.55
CA GLN A 204 16.31 13.89 14.26
C GLN A 204 17.73 13.33 14.21
N ALA A 205 18.38 13.15 15.37
CA ALA A 205 19.70 12.52 15.47
C ALA A 205 19.71 11.13 14.82
N ALA A 206 18.64 10.32 14.99
CA ALA A 206 18.55 8.99 14.39
C ALA A 206 18.64 9.03 12.85
N ALA A 207 18.04 10.05 12.22
CA ALA A 207 18.10 10.26 10.78
C ALA A 207 19.49 10.76 10.35
N THR A 208 20.06 11.75 11.05
CA THR A 208 21.39 12.29 10.68
C THR A 208 22.51 11.27 10.86
N ASP A 209 22.40 10.41 11.88
CA ASP A 209 23.37 9.35 12.15
C ASP A 209 23.27 8.24 11.10
N LEU A 210 22.04 7.87 10.70
CA LEU A 210 21.83 6.92 9.61
C LEU A 210 22.34 7.48 8.27
N LEU A 211 22.08 8.76 7.97
CA LEU A 211 22.60 9.42 6.78
C LEU A 211 24.13 9.50 6.79
N LYS A 212 24.74 9.77 7.93
CA LYS A 212 26.20 9.75 8.09
C LYS A 212 26.76 8.35 7.84
N HIS A 213 26.10 7.32 8.36
CA HIS A 213 26.47 5.93 8.13
C HIS A 213 26.35 5.53 6.65
N TRP A 214 25.29 5.99 5.97
CA TRP A 214 25.01 5.62 4.59
C TRP A 214 25.83 6.43 3.58
N ALA A 215 25.76 7.76 3.65
CA ALA A 215 26.29 8.70 2.67
C ALA A 215 27.57 9.40 3.12
N GLY A 216 27.96 9.27 4.39
CA GLY A 216 29.09 10.01 4.95
C GLY A 216 28.78 11.49 5.18
N VAL A 217 29.83 12.23 5.53
CA VAL A 217 29.77 13.69 5.69
C VAL A 217 30.78 14.34 4.73
N PRO A 218 30.33 14.83 3.57
CA PRO A 218 31.18 15.61 2.67
C PRO A 218 31.83 16.79 3.41
N ASN A 219 33.10 17.08 3.09
CA ASN A 219 33.91 18.15 3.70
C ASN A 219 34.40 17.92 5.14
N GLY A 220 34.28 16.70 5.70
CA GLY A 220 34.96 16.34 6.96
C GLY A 220 34.40 16.96 8.24
N LYS A 221 33.20 17.55 8.20
CA LYS A 221 32.47 17.95 9.42
C LYS A 221 32.15 16.73 10.29
N ALA A 222 32.04 16.93 11.60
CA ALA A 222 31.70 15.85 12.54
C ALA A 222 30.26 15.32 12.36
N GLN A 223 29.32 16.22 12.05
CA GLN A 223 27.90 15.90 11.80
C GLN A 223 27.29 16.98 10.89
N TRP A 224 26.32 16.58 10.07
CA TRP A 224 25.50 17.47 9.26
C TRP A 224 24.06 17.50 9.79
N THR A 225 23.42 18.65 9.61
CA THR A 225 21.98 18.83 9.79
C THR A 225 21.19 18.20 8.63
N LEU A 226 19.89 17.95 8.82
CA LEU A 226 19.02 17.48 7.73
C LEU A 226 18.99 18.47 6.55
N ALA A 227 19.02 19.78 6.82
CA ALA A 227 19.08 20.81 5.79
C ALA A 227 20.36 20.74 4.94
N GLU A 228 21.51 20.43 5.56
CA GLU A 228 22.76 20.19 4.83
C GLU A 228 22.67 18.93 3.98
N TYR A 229 22.07 17.84 4.48
CA TYR A 229 21.80 16.65 3.68
C TYR A 229 20.81 16.92 2.53
N GLN A 230 19.78 17.75 2.71
CA GLN A 230 18.89 18.15 1.62
C GLN A 230 19.65 18.89 0.51
N ALA A 231 20.50 19.86 0.88
CA ALA A 231 21.29 20.63 -0.07
C ALA A 231 22.30 19.75 -0.82
N TRP A 232 22.97 18.83 -0.11
CA TRP A 232 23.85 17.85 -0.73
C TRP A 232 23.08 16.91 -1.66
N PHE A 233 21.94 16.36 -1.22
CA PHE A 233 21.13 15.44 -2.01
C PHE A 233 20.71 16.07 -3.36
N ALA A 234 20.27 17.33 -3.34
CA ALA A 234 19.88 18.06 -4.55
C ALA A 234 21.05 18.25 -5.54
N LYS A 235 22.28 18.33 -5.04
CA LYS A 235 23.49 18.44 -5.85
C LYS A 235 23.98 17.08 -6.37
N GLU A 236 23.99 16.07 -5.52
CA GLU A 236 24.48 14.72 -5.82
C GLU A 236 23.55 13.97 -6.76
N TYR A 237 22.23 14.16 -6.60
CA TYR A 237 21.21 13.49 -7.37
C TYR A 237 20.33 14.51 -8.12
N PRO A 238 20.90 15.23 -9.09
CA PRO A 238 20.21 16.32 -9.78
C PRO A 238 19.04 15.86 -10.63
N ASP A 239 18.89 14.56 -10.92
CA ASP A 239 17.76 14.00 -11.68
C ASP A 239 16.65 13.46 -10.77
N GLN A 240 16.85 13.45 -9.44
CA GLN A 240 15.86 12.96 -8.49
C GLN A 240 14.96 14.09 -7.98
N PRO A 241 13.72 13.78 -7.54
CA PRO A 241 12.89 14.73 -6.82
C PRO A 241 13.61 15.25 -5.57
N ALA A 242 13.46 16.54 -5.27
CA ALA A 242 14.05 17.12 -4.07
C ALA A 242 13.59 16.38 -2.80
N ALA A 243 14.47 16.28 -1.80
CA ALA A 243 14.17 15.70 -0.51
C ALA A 243 13.35 16.68 0.35
N GLN A 244 12.17 17.07 -0.14
CA GLN A 244 11.25 18.00 0.49
C GLN A 244 9.86 17.39 0.51
N TRP A 245 9.15 17.57 1.63
CA TRP A 245 7.75 17.20 1.71
C TRP A 245 6.93 18.04 0.74
N PRO A 246 5.94 17.44 0.07
CA PRO A 246 5.11 18.19 -0.83
C PRO A 246 4.21 19.12 0.00
N VAL A 247 3.90 20.29 -0.56
CA VAL A 247 3.07 21.31 0.09
C VAL A 247 1.75 21.38 -0.65
N ASP A 248 0.65 21.39 0.10
CA ASP A 248 -0.69 21.61 -0.46
C ASP A 248 -0.73 22.98 -1.18
N ALA A 249 -1.31 22.99 -2.38
CA ALA A 249 -1.42 24.23 -3.13
C ALA A 249 -2.52 25.09 -2.52
N ALA A 250 -2.29 26.41 -2.41
CA ALA A 250 -3.18 27.33 -1.69
C ALA A 250 -4.63 27.36 -2.21
N ASN A 251 -4.86 26.95 -3.46
CA ASN A 251 -6.15 26.94 -4.12
C ASN A 251 -6.80 25.55 -4.25
N ARG A 252 -6.19 24.49 -3.69
CA ARG A 252 -6.79 23.15 -3.71
C ARG A 252 -7.97 23.07 -2.76
N LYS A 253 -9.03 22.38 -3.20
CA LYS A 253 -10.19 22.06 -2.36
C LYS A 253 -9.83 21.07 -1.26
N TRP A 254 -8.95 20.12 -1.59
CA TRP A 254 -8.57 19.03 -0.70
C TRP A 254 -7.12 19.16 -0.28
N ASN A 255 -6.88 19.02 1.03
CA ASN A 255 -5.54 19.03 1.61
C ASN A 255 -5.21 17.64 2.20
N LEU A 256 -3.92 17.34 2.32
CA LEU A 256 -3.46 16.03 2.79
C LEU A 256 -3.97 15.72 4.19
N ALA A 257 -3.83 16.65 5.14
CA ALA A 257 -4.14 16.40 6.55
C ALA A 257 -5.64 16.08 6.78
N THR A 258 -6.54 16.80 6.11
CA THR A 258 -7.98 16.57 6.18
C THR A 258 -8.34 15.22 5.57
N LEU A 259 -7.85 14.92 4.36
CA LEU A 259 -8.17 13.65 3.71
C LEU A 259 -7.52 12.46 4.41
N GLU A 260 -6.36 12.62 5.03
CA GLU A 260 -5.67 11.52 5.73
C GLU A 260 -6.50 10.99 6.90
N HIS A 261 -7.09 11.90 7.69
CA HIS A 261 -8.02 11.52 8.75
C HIS A 261 -9.23 10.74 8.19
N GLU A 262 -9.81 11.24 7.11
CA GLU A 262 -10.99 10.65 6.48
C GLU A 262 -10.72 9.26 5.89
N VAL A 263 -9.61 9.09 5.17
CA VAL A 263 -9.29 7.79 4.54
C VAL A 263 -8.89 6.74 5.57
N LYS A 264 -8.26 7.14 6.69
CA LYS A 264 -7.89 6.21 7.76
C LYS A 264 -9.10 5.63 8.47
N ASN A 265 -10.09 6.48 8.76
CA ASN A 265 -11.20 6.13 9.66
C ASN A 265 -12.45 5.58 8.97
N PHE A 266 -12.53 5.59 7.63
CA PHE A 266 -13.69 5.01 6.95
C PHE A 266 -13.57 3.49 6.77
N HIS A 267 -14.70 2.81 6.90
CA HIS A 267 -14.87 1.39 6.62
C HIS A 267 -15.41 1.19 5.21
N ALA A 268 -14.78 0.30 4.43
CA ALA A 268 -15.28 -0.06 3.11
C ALA A 268 -16.50 -0.98 3.26
N ALA A 269 -17.62 -0.57 2.68
CA ALA A 269 -18.83 -1.37 2.58
C ALA A 269 -19.13 -1.72 1.11
N PRO A 270 -19.83 -2.83 0.80
CA PRO A 270 -20.07 -3.27 -0.58
C PRO A 270 -20.71 -2.21 -1.48
N ASP A 271 -21.68 -1.45 -0.97
CA ASP A 271 -22.36 -0.35 -1.65
C ASP A 271 -21.39 0.82 -1.96
N LEU A 272 -20.50 1.14 -1.01
CA LEU A 272 -19.48 2.16 -1.18
C LEU A 272 -18.44 1.75 -2.23
N ILE A 273 -18.06 0.47 -2.26
CA ILE A 273 -17.15 -0.10 -3.27
C ILE A 273 -17.79 -0.01 -4.66
N GLU A 274 -19.08 -0.37 -4.80
CA GLU A 274 -19.80 -0.28 -6.06
C GLU A 274 -19.87 1.16 -6.58
N ALA A 275 -20.25 2.10 -5.71
CA ALA A 275 -20.27 3.54 -6.04
C ALA A 275 -18.89 4.05 -6.48
N GLY A 276 -17.82 3.54 -5.86
CA GLY A 276 -16.45 3.92 -6.16
C GLY A 276 -15.99 3.60 -7.59
N ARG A 277 -16.62 2.64 -8.26
CA ARG A 277 -16.35 2.37 -9.69
C ARG A 277 -16.67 3.58 -10.55
N ALA A 278 -17.85 4.18 -10.37
CA ALA A 278 -18.25 5.36 -11.14
C ALA A 278 -17.33 6.56 -10.82
N VAL A 279 -16.88 6.67 -9.58
CA VAL A 279 -15.94 7.72 -9.17
C VAL A 279 -14.56 7.52 -9.80
N TYR A 280 -14.05 6.28 -9.88
CA TYR A 280 -12.80 5.95 -10.55
C TYR A 280 -12.78 6.40 -12.02
N GLU A 281 -13.91 6.27 -12.71
CA GLU A 281 -14.09 6.76 -14.08
C GLU A 281 -14.21 8.28 -14.13
N LYS A 282 -15.01 8.88 -13.23
CA LYS A 282 -15.20 10.33 -13.11
C LYS A 282 -13.88 11.06 -12.85
N ALA A 283 -13.04 10.52 -11.98
CA ALA A 283 -11.70 11.03 -11.66
C ALA A 283 -10.68 10.82 -12.80
N GLY A 284 -11.05 10.05 -13.83
CA GLY A 284 -10.21 9.77 -14.99
C GLY A 284 -9.11 8.73 -14.75
N CYS A 285 -9.12 8.03 -13.61
CA CYS A 285 -8.11 7.04 -13.26
C CYS A 285 -7.99 5.94 -14.33
N GLN A 286 -9.13 5.50 -14.88
CA GLN A 286 -9.17 4.45 -15.92
C GLN A 286 -8.42 4.81 -17.21
N LYS A 287 -8.20 6.10 -17.49
CA LYS A 287 -7.50 6.55 -18.71
C LYS A 287 -6.03 6.11 -18.73
N CYS A 288 -5.47 5.89 -17.54
CA CYS A 288 -4.07 5.49 -17.39
C CYS A 288 -3.91 4.15 -16.68
N HIS A 289 -4.81 3.82 -15.77
CA HIS A 289 -4.65 2.68 -14.86
C HIS A 289 -5.67 1.58 -15.11
N ARG A 290 -5.18 0.35 -15.12
CA ARG A 290 -6.01 -0.84 -15.15
C ARG A 290 -6.44 -1.22 -13.74
N ARG A 291 -7.70 -1.61 -13.59
CA ARG A 291 -8.22 -2.32 -12.42
C ARG A 291 -9.13 -3.46 -12.87
N GLY A 292 -8.68 -4.70 -12.70
CA GLY A 292 -9.29 -5.87 -13.31
C GLY A 292 -9.32 -5.74 -14.83
N LYS A 293 -10.53 -5.67 -15.40
CA LYS A 293 -10.74 -5.47 -16.85
C LYS A 293 -11.04 -4.02 -17.26
N LEU A 294 -11.06 -3.08 -16.30
CA LEU A 294 -11.39 -1.68 -16.54
C LEU A 294 -10.12 -0.85 -16.73
N GLY A 295 -10.10 0.02 -17.75
CA GLY A 295 -9.04 1.00 -17.98
C GLY A 295 -7.84 0.53 -18.79
N GLU A 296 -6.84 1.40 -18.89
CA GLU A 296 -5.66 1.24 -19.76
C GLU A 296 -4.41 0.80 -19.00
N ALA A 297 -3.41 0.27 -19.72
CA ALA A 297 -2.13 -0.17 -19.15
C ALA A 297 -1.00 0.85 -19.39
N PHE A 298 -1.27 2.14 -19.19
CA PHE A 298 -0.27 3.20 -19.32
C PHE A 298 0.51 3.40 -18.02
N GLY A 299 -0.19 3.43 -16.88
CA GLY A 299 0.37 3.47 -15.54
C GLY A 299 0.27 2.11 -14.82
N PRO A 300 0.74 2.05 -13.55
CA PRO A 300 0.67 0.85 -12.73
C PRO A 300 -0.74 0.24 -12.65
N ASP A 301 -0.81 -1.09 -12.66
CA ASP A 301 -2.04 -1.80 -12.37
C ASP A 301 -2.48 -1.56 -10.92
N LEU A 302 -3.76 -1.23 -10.70
CA LEU A 302 -4.35 -0.91 -9.41
C LEU A 302 -5.28 -2.02 -8.86
N THR A 303 -5.34 -3.20 -9.50
CA THR A 303 -6.19 -4.34 -9.12
C THR A 303 -5.96 -4.79 -7.68
N SER A 304 -4.70 -4.91 -7.26
CA SER A 304 -4.31 -5.33 -5.91
C SER A 304 -3.71 -4.19 -5.09
N LEU A 305 -4.12 -2.95 -5.33
CA LEU A 305 -3.48 -1.78 -4.71
C LEU A 305 -3.56 -1.82 -3.18
N GLY A 306 -4.74 -2.13 -2.61
CA GLY A 306 -4.93 -2.23 -1.16
C GLY A 306 -4.12 -3.33 -0.47
N TRP A 307 -3.61 -4.32 -1.22
CA TRP A 307 -2.71 -5.35 -0.67
C TRP A 307 -1.25 -4.92 -0.72
N ARG A 308 -0.92 -3.91 -1.53
CA ARG A 308 0.46 -3.46 -1.75
C ARG A 308 0.80 -2.18 -1.00
N ARG A 309 -0.19 -1.31 -0.74
CA ARG A 309 0.02 0.05 -0.21
C ARG A 309 -0.96 0.39 0.90
N GLN A 310 -0.48 1.18 1.86
CA GLN A 310 -1.33 1.79 2.88
C GLN A 310 -2.26 2.83 2.25
N LYS A 311 -3.41 3.08 2.89
CA LYS A 311 -4.34 4.16 2.49
C LYS A 311 -3.64 5.51 2.44
N SER A 312 -2.74 5.80 3.39
CA SER A 312 -1.94 7.02 3.45
C SER A 312 -0.98 7.16 2.25
N GLU A 313 -0.28 6.08 1.89
CA GLU A 313 0.58 6.03 0.69
C GLU A 313 -0.23 6.28 -0.58
N ILE A 314 -1.41 5.66 -0.71
CA ILE A 314 -2.31 5.84 -1.86
C ILE A 314 -2.76 7.30 -1.95
N LEU A 315 -3.18 7.91 -0.85
CA LEU A 315 -3.61 9.30 -0.80
C LEU A 315 -2.49 10.26 -1.19
N GLN A 316 -1.30 10.05 -0.64
CA GLN A 316 -0.14 10.88 -0.96
C GLN A 316 0.24 10.77 -2.45
N ALA A 317 0.21 9.56 -3.02
CA ALA A 317 0.49 9.36 -4.45
C ALA A 317 -0.56 10.04 -5.36
N ILE A 318 -1.82 10.10 -4.93
CA ILE A 318 -2.88 10.78 -5.70
C ILE A 318 -2.75 12.30 -5.61
N LEU A 319 -2.49 12.85 -4.42
CA LEU A 319 -2.38 14.30 -4.19
C LEU A 319 -1.07 14.88 -4.73
N PHE A 320 0.01 14.09 -4.71
CA PHE A 320 1.36 14.52 -5.07
C PHE A 320 2.06 13.47 -5.95
N PRO A 321 1.57 13.21 -7.16
CA PRO A 321 2.09 12.15 -8.03
C PRO A 321 3.57 12.31 -8.39
N SER A 322 4.11 13.54 -8.35
CA SER A 322 5.53 13.82 -8.61
C SER A 322 6.42 13.69 -7.35
N HIS A 323 5.85 13.43 -6.18
CA HIS A 323 6.62 13.31 -4.93
C HIS A 323 7.43 12.01 -4.87
N GLU A 324 6.88 10.93 -5.41
CA GLU A 324 7.54 9.64 -5.59
C GLU A 324 7.35 9.17 -7.03
N LEU A 325 8.45 9.03 -7.76
CA LEU A 325 8.43 8.57 -9.15
C LEU A 325 8.71 7.06 -9.19
N ASN A 326 7.83 6.31 -9.83
CA ASN A 326 8.02 4.87 -9.99
C ASN A 326 9.07 4.61 -11.08
N GLU A 327 10.17 3.92 -10.73
CA GLU A 327 11.25 3.55 -11.64
C GLU A 327 10.76 2.67 -12.82
N GLU A 328 9.66 1.92 -12.66
CA GLU A 328 9.06 1.09 -13.71
C GLU A 328 8.24 1.89 -14.73
N TYR A 329 7.81 3.11 -14.36
CA TYR A 329 7.00 4.00 -15.20
C TYR A 329 7.69 5.37 -15.33
N PRO A 330 8.93 5.42 -15.84
CA PRO A 330 9.71 6.65 -15.87
C PRO A 330 9.06 7.66 -16.83
N SER A 331 8.98 8.90 -16.37
CA SER A 331 8.64 10.02 -17.23
C SER A 331 9.89 10.53 -17.91
N VAL A 332 9.93 10.49 -19.23
CA VAL A 332 11.08 10.95 -20.02
C VAL A 332 10.66 11.92 -21.11
N THR A 333 11.61 12.76 -21.51
CA THR A 333 11.54 13.58 -22.71
C THR A 333 12.62 13.13 -23.68
N VAL A 334 12.25 12.86 -24.92
CA VAL A 334 13.14 12.45 -26.01
C VAL A 334 13.19 13.57 -27.03
N GLU A 335 14.39 14.05 -27.31
CA GLU A 335 14.64 15.02 -28.38
C GLU A 335 15.19 14.28 -29.61
N LEU A 336 14.58 14.55 -30.77
CA LEU A 336 14.93 13.93 -32.04
C LEU A 336 15.68 14.91 -32.95
N LYS A 337 16.48 14.38 -33.87
CA LYS A 337 17.28 15.14 -34.85
C LYS A 337 16.41 15.98 -35.80
N ASP A 338 15.17 15.60 -36.00
CA ASP A 338 14.18 16.34 -36.80
C ASP A 338 13.57 17.55 -36.05
N GLY A 339 13.99 17.79 -34.81
CA GLY A 339 13.54 18.89 -33.97
C GLY A 339 12.28 18.58 -33.15
N ARG A 340 11.70 17.38 -33.24
CA ARG A 340 10.59 16.98 -32.38
C ARG A 340 11.07 16.67 -30.96
N THR A 341 10.27 17.10 -30.00
CA THR A 341 10.40 16.73 -28.58
C THR A 341 9.19 15.91 -28.18
N LEU A 342 9.41 14.69 -27.70
CA LEU A 342 8.35 13.76 -27.30
C LEU A 342 8.45 13.49 -25.81
N SER A 343 7.32 13.50 -25.09
CA SER A 343 7.30 13.24 -23.63
C SER A 343 6.32 12.11 -23.29
N GLY A 344 6.71 11.26 -22.34
CA GLY A 344 5.91 10.13 -21.91
C GLY A 344 6.75 8.98 -21.37
N ILE A 345 6.25 7.76 -21.52
CA ILE A 345 6.93 6.52 -21.08
C ILE A 345 7.61 5.88 -22.28
N LEU A 346 8.93 5.71 -22.18
CA LEU A 346 9.73 5.06 -23.21
C LEU A 346 9.52 3.54 -23.16
N SER A 347 9.24 2.96 -24.32
CA SER A 347 9.11 1.53 -24.50
C SER A 347 10.02 1.10 -25.65
N SER A 348 10.96 0.21 -25.35
CA SER A 348 11.82 -0.39 -26.37
C SER A 348 10.99 -1.30 -27.28
N GLY A 349 11.12 -1.08 -28.58
CA GLY A 349 10.57 -1.95 -29.61
C GLY A 349 11.62 -2.97 -30.06
N SER A 350 11.95 -2.95 -31.35
CA SER A 350 13.06 -3.71 -31.95
C SER A 350 14.43 -3.06 -31.70
N GLN A 351 15.54 -3.71 -32.07
CA GLN A 351 16.90 -3.20 -31.82
C GLN A 351 17.13 -1.74 -32.30
N ASP A 352 16.56 -1.38 -33.45
CA ASP A 352 16.75 -0.06 -34.07
C ASP A 352 15.59 0.93 -33.87
N ARG A 353 14.46 0.49 -33.30
CA ARG A 353 13.27 1.34 -33.13
C ARG A 353 12.86 1.46 -31.68
N MET A 354 12.53 2.68 -31.29
CA MET A 354 11.97 2.97 -29.98
C MET A 354 10.58 3.55 -30.13
N SER A 355 9.79 3.41 -29.07
CA SER A 355 8.48 4.04 -29.00
C SER A 355 8.36 4.81 -27.70
N ILE A 356 7.59 5.89 -27.74
CA ILE A 356 7.18 6.62 -26.55
C ILE A 356 5.66 6.69 -26.55
N VAL A 357 5.08 6.40 -25.39
CA VAL A 357 3.64 6.51 -25.17
C VAL A 357 3.40 7.77 -24.35
N SER A 358 2.59 8.69 -24.87
CA SER A 358 2.22 9.91 -24.14
C SER A 358 1.13 9.61 -23.10
N PRO A 359 0.89 10.52 -22.12
CA PRO A 359 -0.23 10.39 -21.18
C PRO A 359 -1.62 10.37 -21.83
N MET A 360 -1.73 10.73 -23.11
CA MET A 360 -2.97 10.62 -23.90
C MET A 360 -3.08 9.26 -24.62
N SER A 361 -2.27 8.28 -24.22
CA SER A 361 -2.16 6.94 -24.84
C SER A 361 -1.79 6.97 -26.32
N VAL A 362 -1.14 8.04 -26.78
CA VAL A 362 -0.63 8.15 -28.15
C VAL A 362 0.77 7.55 -28.21
N ARG A 363 0.93 6.47 -28.97
CA ARG A 363 2.23 5.86 -29.25
C ARG A 363 2.87 6.52 -30.47
N VAL A 364 4.10 7.01 -30.30
CA VAL A 364 4.94 7.51 -31.39
C VAL A 364 6.18 6.64 -31.48
N GLU A 365 6.48 6.17 -32.68
CA GLU A 365 7.68 5.38 -32.96
C GLU A 365 8.72 6.22 -33.72
N PHE A 366 9.99 5.97 -33.44
CA PHE A 366 11.13 6.67 -34.03
C PHE A 366 12.36 5.77 -34.03
N ASP A 367 13.30 6.06 -34.93
CA ASP A 367 14.55 5.33 -35.01
C ASP A 367 15.47 5.75 -33.86
N ARG A 368 16.14 4.76 -33.26
CA ARG A 368 17.10 5.02 -32.17
C ARG A 368 18.24 5.93 -32.63
N ALA A 369 18.60 5.84 -33.91
CA ALA A 369 19.61 6.68 -34.53
C ALA A 369 19.20 8.16 -34.61
N ASP A 370 17.92 8.49 -34.50
CA ASP A 370 17.41 9.86 -34.57
C ASP A 370 17.39 10.58 -33.22
N ILE A 371 17.80 9.90 -32.15
CA ILE A 371 17.78 10.48 -30.80
C ILE A 371 18.98 11.39 -30.61
N VAL A 372 18.70 12.61 -30.22
CA VAL A 372 19.70 13.58 -29.75
C VAL A 372 19.98 13.33 -28.28
N GLN A 373 18.94 13.28 -27.45
CA GLN A 373 19.05 12.99 -26.02
C GLN A 373 17.75 12.46 -25.43
N ILE A 374 17.88 11.79 -24.27
CA ILE A 374 16.78 11.33 -23.42
C ILE A 374 16.99 11.96 -22.04
N VAL A 375 16.00 12.70 -21.57
CA VAL A 375 16.03 13.42 -20.30
C VAL A 375 14.97 12.88 -19.36
N ASN A 376 15.40 12.31 -18.23
CA ASN A 376 14.49 11.89 -17.17
C ASN A 376 13.80 13.12 -16.56
N GLN A 377 12.49 13.03 -16.41
CA GLN A 377 11.69 14.11 -15.84
C GLN A 377 11.50 13.89 -14.34
N LYS A 378 11.48 14.99 -13.58
CA LYS A 378 11.17 14.99 -12.14
C LYS A 378 9.67 15.06 -11.84
N ILE A 379 8.85 15.01 -12.88
CA ILE A 379 7.40 15.19 -12.83
C ILE A 379 6.76 13.92 -13.36
N SER A 380 5.74 13.44 -12.64
CA SER A 380 5.00 12.24 -13.01
C SER A 380 4.11 12.47 -14.23
N ASN A 381 3.86 11.40 -14.99
CA ASN A 381 2.83 11.40 -16.03
C ASN A 381 1.40 11.37 -15.45
N MET A 382 1.24 11.04 -14.17
CA MET A 382 -0.05 11.11 -13.48
C MET A 382 -0.41 12.58 -13.21
N PRO A 383 -1.59 13.05 -13.63
CA PRO A 383 -1.97 14.45 -13.45
C PRO A 383 -2.28 14.77 -11.98
N GLU A 384 -1.97 15.99 -11.57
CA GLU A 384 -2.39 16.53 -10.26
C GLU A 384 -3.87 16.97 -10.30
N GLY A 385 -4.50 17.02 -9.13
CA GLY A 385 -5.85 17.57 -8.97
C GLY A 385 -6.99 16.64 -9.41
N THR A 386 -6.76 15.34 -9.54
CA THR A 386 -7.78 14.33 -9.90
C THR A 386 -8.93 14.23 -8.89
N LEU A 387 -8.70 14.64 -7.63
CA LEU A 387 -9.71 14.66 -6.57
C LEU A 387 -10.52 15.96 -6.50
N GLU A 388 -10.06 17.06 -7.10
CA GLU A 388 -10.72 18.36 -7.06
C GLU A 388 -12.20 18.36 -7.49
N PRO A 389 -12.61 17.64 -8.56
CA PRO A 389 -14.01 17.60 -8.97
C PRO A 389 -14.90 16.72 -8.08
N LEU A 390 -14.34 16.02 -7.10
CA LEU A 390 -15.05 15.05 -6.27
C LEU A 390 -15.62 15.67 -4.99
N THR A 391 -16.66 15.08 -4.42
CA THR A 391 -17.11 15.32 -3.04
C THR A 391 -16.34 14.43 -2.06
N LEU A 392 -16.47 14.67 -0.74
CA LEU A 392 -15.83 13.82 0.26
C LEU A 392 -16.36 12.37 0.20
N ASP A 393 -17.68 12.20 0.02
CA ASP A 393 -18.29 10.87 -0.11
C ASP A 393 -17.83 10.15 -1.38
N GLU A 394 -17.64 10.89 -2.49
CA GLU A 394 -17.03 10.32 -3.70
C GLU A 394 -15.59 9.89 -3.46
N ILE A 395 -14.80 10.64 -2.68
CA ILE A 395 -13.43 10.24 -2.31
C ILE A 395 -13.45 8.98 -1.45
N ARG A 396 -14.34 8.88 -0.46
CA ARG A 396 -14.51 7.65 0.34
C ARG A 396 -14.87 6.45 -0.54
N ALA A 397 -15.79 6.65 -1.48
CA ALA A 397 -16.17 5.63 -2.47
C ALA A 397 -14.99 5.22 -3.35
N LEU A 398 -14.23 6.18 -3.86
CA LEU A 398 -13.02 5.93 -4.65
C LEU A 398 -12.01 5.09 -3.86
N PHE A 399 -11.75 5.45 -2.60
CA PHE A 399 -10.82 4.69 -1.76
C PHE A 399 -11.34 3.28 -1.46
N ALA A 400 -12.62 3.11 -1.15
CA ALA A 400 -13.23 1.79 -0.96
C ALA A 400 -13.02 0.90 -2.19
N PHE A 401 -13.20 1.46 -3.38
CA PHE A 401 -12.93 0.76 -4.63
C PHE A 401 -11.45 0.48 -4.84
N LEU A 402 -10.54 1.41 -4.54
CA LEU A 402 -9.09 1.21 -4.73
C LEU A 402 -8.48 0.16 -3.79
N ILE A 403 -8.98 0.05 -2.56
CA ILE A 403 -8.41 -0.86 -1.55
C ILE A 403 -9.05 -2.26 -1.55
N SER A 404 -10.19 -2.43 -2.22
CA SER A 404 -10.83 -3.74 -2.42
C SER A 404 -10.18 -4.51 -3.58
N ILE A 405 -10.38 -5.84 -3.60
CA ILE A 405 -10.04 -6.71 -4.74
C ILE A 405 -11.33 -7.36 -5.23
N ASP A 406 -11.64 -7.24 -6.52
CA ASP A 406 -12.84 -7.84 -7.14
C ASP A 406 -14.19 -7.47 -6.51
N GLY A 407 -14.26 -6.34 -5.80
CA GLY A 407 -15.46 -5.92 -5.08
C GLY A 407 -15.60 -6.57 -3.70
N VAL A 408 -14.67 -7.44 -3.34
CA VAL A 408 -14.54 -8.04 -2.01
C VAL A 408 -13.52 -7.20 -1.23
N PRO A 409 -13.81 -6.79 0.01
CA PRO A 409 -12.78 -6.39 0.97
C PRO A 409 -11.70 -7.49 1.08
N ARG A 410 -10.54 -7.22 1.69
CA ARG A 410 -9.58 -8.31 1.98
C ARG A 410 -10.36 -9.51 2.59
N PRO A 411 -10.19 -10.75 2.09
CA PRO A 411 -10.79 -11.91 2.71
C PRO A 411 -10.28 -12.00 4.15
N HIS A 412 -11.21 -12.00 5.11
CA HIS A 412 -10.96 -12.47 6.47
C HIS A 412 -10.69 -13.98 6.38
N GLY A 413 -9.92 -14.56 7.32
CA GLY A 413 -9.15 -15.80 7.17
C GLY A 413 -9.86 -17.09 6.73
N ASP A 414 -11.16 -17.07 6.46
CA ASP A 414 -11.99 -18.27 6.25
C ASP A 414 -12.36 -18.57 4.78
N GLU A 415 -11.88 -17.80 3.79
CA GLU A 415 -12.23 -18.02 2.37
C GLU A 415 -11.05 -18.45 1.46
N LEU A 416 -10.04 -19.14 2.03
CA LEU A 416 -8.92 -19.73 1.28
C LEU A 416 -8.85 -21.26 1.39
N GLU A 417 -10.00 -21.95 1.44
CA GLU A 417 -10.10 -23.40 1.22
C GLU A 417 -10.53 -23.78 -0.20
#